data_AF-A0A6J6MRS5-F1
#
_entry.id   AF-A0A6J6MRS5-F1
#
_cell.length_a   1.000
_cell.length_b   1.000
_cell.length_c   1.000
_cell.angle_alpha   90.00
_cell.angle_beta   90.00
_cell.angle_gamma   90.00
#
_symmetry.space_group_name_H-M   'P 1'
#
loop_
_entity.id
_entity.type
_entity.pdbx_description
1 polymer ?
#
loop_
_entity_poly.entity_id
_entity_poly.type
_entity_poly.pdbx_seq_one_letter_code
_entity_poly.pdbx_strand_id
1 'polypeptide(L)'
;MSKTTKPTRSAGRGFWLHQIVEYLIAAALILMSAQSDYPVVTSAFGIALLINVTIADGPLSAYKIISRTVHRIFDWLFVGALIIGSIALDVDQSTRTTLFGVAIALVVIALSTNYTKKVFRRS
;
A
#
# COMPACT_ATOMS: atom_id res chain seq x y z
N MET A 1 -37.20 27.35 -0.78
CA MET A 1 -36.67 26.46 -1.85
C MET A 1 -35.29 25.97 -1.41
N SER A 2 -35.21 24.77 -0.82
CA SER A 2 -33.97 24.22 -0.23
C SER A 2 -33.08 23.64 -1.33
N LYS A 3 -31.88 24.22 -1.55
CA LYS A 3 -30.86 23.67 -2.44
C LYS A 3 -30.27 22.41 -1.79
N THR A 4 -30.71 21.24 -2.24
CA THR A 4 -30.07 19.97 -1.93
C THR A 4 -28.69 19.91 -2.61
N THR A 5 -27.64 20.22 -1.88
CA THR A 5 -26.27 19.98 -2.34
C THR A 5 -26.04 18.47 -2.40
N LYS A 6 -25.98 17.90 -3.61
CA LYS A 6 -25.53 16.52 -3.83
C LYS A 6 -24.17 16.32 -3.14
N PRO A 7 -23.96 15.25 -2.36
CA PRO A 7 -22.64 14.95 -1.83
C PRO A 7 -21.70 14.71 -3.02
N THR A 8 -20.68 15.55 -3.13
CA THR A 8 -19.60 15.40 -4.10
C THR A 8 -18.98 14.02 -3.88
N ARG A 9 -19.00 13.17 -4.91
CA ARG A 9 -18.26 11.90 -4.87
C ARG A 9 -16.79 12.28 -4.69
N SER A 10 -16.20 11.95 -3.55
CA SER A 10 -14.78 12.21 -3.30
C SER A 10 -13.96 11.63 -4.46
N ALA A 11 -13.18 12.50 -5.11
CA ALA A 11 -12.59 12.31 -6.42
C ALA A 11 -11.31 11.45 -6.44
N GLY A 12 -11.10 10.59 -5.44
CA GLY A 12 -9.98 9.65 -5.41
C GLY A 12 -10.40 8.22 -5.78
N ARG A 13 -9.46 7.42 -6.29
CA ARG A 13 -9.68 6.00 -6.57
C ARG A 13 -10.11 5.30 -5.28
N GLY A 14 -11.07 4.39 -5.40
CA GLY A 14 -11.58 3.65 -4.25
C GLY A 14 -10.50 2.78 -3.63
N PHE A 15 -10.52 2.63 -2.30
CA PHE A 15 -9.55 1.84 -1.52
C PHE A 15 -9.32 0.41 -2.04
N TRP A 16 -10.30 -0.21 -2.71
CA TRP A 16 -10.14 -1.53 -3.33
C TRP A 16 -9.02 -1.59 -4.38
N LEU A 17 -8.85 -0.54 -5.20
CA LEU A 17 -7.79 -0.52 -6.20
C LEU A 17 -6.41 -0.35 -5.54
N HIS A 18 -6.35 0.42 -4.46
CA HIS A 18 -5.15 0.52 -3.63
C HIS A 18 -4.72 -0.86 -3.13
N GLN A 19 -5.66 -1.63 -2.57
CA GLN A 19 -5.38 -2.99 -2.09
C GLN A 19 -4.87 -3.91 -3.21
N ILE A 20 -5.48 -3.88 -4.40
CA ILE A 20 -5.02 -4.69 -5.54
C ILE A 20 -3.55 -4.39 -5.85
N VAL A 21 -3.20 -3.10 -5.92
CA VAL A 21 -1.82 -2.69 -6.23
C VAL A 21 -0.85 -3.15 -5.15
N GLU A 22 -1.19 -2.99 -3.86
CA GLU A 22 -0.34 -3.48 -2.77
C GLU A 22 -0.18 -5.00 -2.79
N TYR A 23 -1.24 -5.77 -3.05
CA TYR A 23 -1.16 -7.22 -3.20
C TYR A 23 -0.24 -7.63 -4.35
N LEU A 24 -0.36 -6.97 -5.51
CA LEU A 24 0.49 -7.26 -6.66
C LEU A 24 1.96 -6.94 -6.39
N ILE A 25 2.24 -5.81 -5.73
CA ILE A 25 3.59 -5.42 -5.33
C ILE A 25 4.15 -6.41 -4.30
N ALA A 26 3.37 -6.76 -3.28
CA ALA A 26 3.79 -7.71 -2.26
C ALA A 26 4.10 -9.08 -2.86
N ALA A 27 3.22 -9.60 -3.71
CA ALA A 27 3.44 -10.85 -4.43
C ALA A 27 4.67 -10.76 -5.35
N ALA A 28 4.85 -9.66 -6.08
CA ALA A 28 6.01 -9.46 -6.93
C ALA A 28 7.32 -9.49 -6.13
N LEU A 29 7.40 -8.80 -4.98
CA LEU A 29 8.57 -8.83 -4.11
C LEU A 29 8.87 -10.23 -3.56
N ILE A 30 7.84 -10.97 -3.14
CA ILE A 30 7.99 -12.35 -2.64
C ILE A 30 8.43 -13.30 -3.77
N LEU A 31 7.88 -13.17 -4.97
CA LEU A 31 8.28 -14.02 -6.09
C LEU A 31 9.68 -13.67 -6.59
N MET A 32 10.03 -12.39 -6.62
CA MET A 32 11.36 -11.94 -7.03
C MET A 32 12.44 -12.37 -6.03
N SER A 33 12.09 -12.56 -4.76
CA SER A 33 13.05 -13.07 -3.77
C SER A 33 13.60 -14.44 -4.13
N ALA A 34 12.87 -15.28 -4.87
CA ALA A 34 13.35 -16.58 -5.31
C ALA A 34 14.53 -16.50 -6.31
N GLN A 35 14.74 -15.34 -6.94
CA GLN A 35 15.78 -15.10 -7.94
C GLN A 35 16.76 -13.98 -7.52
N SER A 36 16.64 -13.47 -6.30
CA SER A 36 17.46 -12.37 -5.77
C SER A 36 18.66 -12.91 -5.01
N ASP A 37 19.80 -12.24 -5.11
CA ASP A 37 20.97 -12.47 -4.25
C ASP A 37 20.70 -12.05 -2.79
N TYR A 38 19.64 -11.27 -2.55
CA TYR A 38 19.18 -10.81 -1.23
C TYR A 38 17.72 -11.23 -0.99
N PRO A 39 17.45 -12.55 -0.93
CA PRO A 39 16.09 -13.09 -0.84
C PRO A 39 15.38 -12.68 0.44
N VAL A 40 16.12 -12.57 1.55
CA VAL A 40 15.56 -12.17 2.86
C VAL A 40 15.08 -10.71 2.82
N VAL A 41 15.82 -9.81 2.18
CA VAL A 41 15.44 -8.38 2.11
C VAL A 41 14.15 -8.21 1.31
N THR A 42 14.11 -8.77 0.11
CA THR A 42 12.96 -8.64 -0.80
C THR A 42 11.72 -9.35 -0.26
N SER A 43 11.85 -10.56 0.27
CA SER A 43 10.72 -11.27 0.89
C SER A 43 10.22 -10.59 2.17
N ALA A 44 11.09 -10.03 3.01
CA ALA A 44 10.68 -9.33 4.22
C ALA A 44 9.80 -8.11 3.91
N PHE A 45 10.21 -7.27 2.95
CA PHE A 45 9.38 -6.15 2.51
C PHE A 45 8.07 -6.63 1.86
N GLY A 46 8.11 -7.67 1.04
CA GLY A 46 6.92 -8.23 0.41
C GLY A 46 5.92 -8.79 1.41
N ILE A 47 6.37 -9.60 2.38
CA ILE A 47 5.53 -10.19 3.43
C ILE A 47 4.96 -9.11 4.34
N ALA A 48 5.77 -8.15 4.78
CA ALA A 48 5.29 -7.09 5.64
C ALA A 48 4.24 -6.21 4.94
N LEU A 49 4.38 -5.95 3.62
CA LEU A 49 3.37 -5.23 2.84
C LEU A 49 2.10 -6.07 2.69
N LEU A 50 2.24 -7.37 2.45
CA LEU A 50 1.12 -8.31 2.38
C LEU A 50 0.32 -8.32 3.68
N ILE A 51 1.00 -8.34 4.83
CA ILE A 51 0.34 -8.25 6.14
C ILE A 51 -0.41 -6.93 6.25
N ASN A 52 0.21 -5.80 5.92
CA ASN A 52 -0.44 -4.48 6.00
C ASN A 52 -1.75 -4.43 5.19
N VAL A 53 -1.74 -4.84 3.93
CA VAL A 53 -2.93 -4.82 3.06
C VAL A 53 -4.02 -5.81 3.50
N THR A 54 -3.65 -6.97 4.04
CA THR A 54 -4.60 -8.03 4.42
C THR A 54 -5.38 -7.71 5.68
N ILE A 55 -4.84 -6.88 6.59
CA ILE A 55 -5.46 -6.54 7.88
C ILE A 55 -6.21 -5.20 7.87
N ALA A 56 -6.15 -4.45 6.77
CA ALA A 56 -6.79 -3.14 6.62
C ALA A 56 -8.32 -3.23 6.49
N ASP A 57 -9.05 -2.17 6.84
CA ASP A 57 -10.50 -2.10 6.64
C ASP A 57 -10.87 -1.77 5.18
N GLY A 58 -10.78 -2.80 4.32
CA GLY A 58 -11.12 -2.74 2.89
C GLY A 58 -11.97 -3.92 2.40
N PRO A 59 -12.49 -3.83 1.16
CA PRO A 59 -13.28 -4.90 0.55
C PRO A 59 -12.47 -6.16 0.19
N LEU A 60 -11.15 -6.06 0.01
CA LEU A 60 -10.28 -7.18 -0.38
C LEU A 60 -9.40 -7.67 0.78
N SER A 61 -9.81 -7.41 2.01
CA SER A 61 -9.02 -7.70 3.21
C SER A 61 -9.42 -9.05 3.77
N ALA A 62 -8.45 -9.84 4.20
CA ALA A 62 -8.69 -11.11 4.89
C ALA A 62 -9.23 -10.86 6.30
N TYR A 63 -8.69 -9.83 6.98
CA TYR A 63 -9.08 -9.43 8.33
C TYR A 63 -9.28 -7.91 8.36
N LYS A 64 -10.22 -7.42 9.17
CA LYS A 64 -10.52 -5.98 9.29
C LYS A 64 -10.07 -5.46 10.65
N ILE A 65 -8.76 -5.51 10.89
CA ILE A 65 -8.16 -5.23 12.18
C ILE A 65 -7.86 -3.73 12.32
N ILE A 66 -7.27 -3.11 11.29
CA ILE A 66 -6.85 -1.70 11.34
C ILE A 66 -7.73 -0.81 10.45
N SER A 67 -7.93 0.44 10.89
CA SER A 67 -8.67 1.43 10.09
C SER A 67 -7.86 1.90 8.87
N ARG A 68 -8.55 2.44 7.85
CA ARG A 68 -7.90 3.03 6.66
C ARG A 68 -6.94 4.16 6.98
N THR A 69 -7.19 4.91 8.05
CA THR A 69 -6.28 5.97 8.50
C THR A 69 -4.98 5.39 9.05
N VAL A 70 -5.07 4.29 9.80
CA VAL A 70 -3.88 3.59 10.33
C VAL A 70 -3.09 2.94 9.19
N HIS A 71 -3.78 2.28 8.25
CA HIS A 71 -3.16 1.75 7.02
C HIS A 71 -2.37 2.83 6.27
N ARG A 72 -2.98 4.01 6.07
CA ARG A 72 -2.30 5.14 5.42
C ARG A 72 -1.00 5.55 6.11
N ILE A 73 -0.93 5.49 7.44
CA ILE A 73 0.31 5.79 8.17
C ILE A 73 1.36 4.72 7.84
N PHE A 74 0.96 3.44 7.86
CA PHE A 74 1.84 2.35 7.48
C PHE A 74 2.32 2.44 6.02
N ASP A 75 1.49 2.91 5.08
CA ASP A 75 1.92 3.15 3.69
C ASP A 75 3.13 4.10 3.63
N TRP A 76 3.06 5.22 4.36
CA TRP A 76 4.15 6.19 4.38
C TRP A 76 5.38 5.69 5.13
N LEU A 77 5.18 4.91 6.20
CA LEU A 77 6.29 4.22 6.88
C LEU A 77 6.96 3.21 5.95
N PHE A 78 6.18 2.49 5.14
CA PHE A 78 6.69 1.55 4.14
C PHE A 78 7.50 2.25 3.06
N VAL A 79 6.99 3.36 2.52
CA VAL A 79 7.72 4.20 1.58
C VAL A 79 9.07 4.64 2.17
N GLY A 80 9.05 5.16 3.41
CA GLY A 80 10.27 5.57 4.11
C GLY A 80 11.25 4.40 4.28
N ALA A 81 10.77 3.24 4.72
CA ALA A 81 11.59 2.05 4.93
C ALA A 81 12.20 1.53 3.62
N LEU A 82 11.47 1.57 2.50
CA LEU A 82 11.97 1.17 1.18
C LEU A 82 13.03 2.14 0.65
N ILE A 83 12.82 3.45 0.81
CA ILE A 83 13.79 4.48 0.41
C ILE A 83 15.06 4.33 1.24
N ILE A 84 14.94 4.26 2.58
CA ILE A 84 16.09 4.05 3.47
C ILE A 84 16.78 2.73 3.12
N GLY A 85 16.02 1.65 2.93
CA GLY A 85 16.55 0.35 2.54
C GLY A 85 17.35 0.40 1.24
N SER A 86 16.87 1.16 0.24
CA SER A 86 17.56 1.36 -1.04
C SER A 86 18.84 2.19 -0.94
N ILE A 87 19.09 2.89 0.16
CA ILE A 87 20.30 3.73 0.30
C ILE A 87 21.27 3.10 1.29
N ALA A 88 20.74 2.64 2.43
CA ALA A 88 21.51 2.25 3.59
C ALA A 88 21.84 0.76 3.65
N LEU A 89 21.08 -0.12 2.99
CA LEU A 89 21.41 -1.54 2.95
C LEU A 89 22.54 -1.79 1.95
N ASP A 90 23.43 -2.70 2.34
CA ASP A 90 24.47 -3.26 1.47
C ASP A 90 23.83 -4.38 0.61
N VAL A 91 23.28 -3.96 -0.53
CA VAL A 91 22.58 -4.82 -1.50
C VAL A 91 23.03 -4.47 -2.90
N ASP A 92 22.88 -5.41 -3.82
CA ASP A 92 23.20 -5.19 -5.24
C ASP A 92 22.32 -4.10 -5.87
N GLN A 93 22.76 -3.59 -7.02
CA GLN A 93 22.09 -2.51 -7.74
C GLN A 93 20.67 -2.89 -8.22
N SER A 94 20.43 -4.16 -8.57
CA SER A 94 19.12 -4.66 -8.97
C SER A 94 18.13 -4.57 -7.81
N THR A 95 18.46 -5.16 -6.66
CA THR A 95 17.67 -5.09 -5.43
C THR A 95 17.43 -3.64 -5.02
N ARG A 96 18.47 -2.80 -5.10
CA ARG A 96 18.41 -1.37 -4.78
C ARG A 96 17.39 -0.62 -5.65
N THR A 97 17.44 -0.84 -6.96
CA THR A 97 16.50 -0.23 -7.92
C THR A 97 15.08 -0.75 -7.75
N THR A 98 14.90 -2.03 -7.41
CA THR A 98 13.58 -2.57 -7.08
C THR A 98 12.98 -1.91 -5.85
N LEU A 99 13.72 -1.81 -4.74
CA LEU A 99 13.20 -1.17 -3.52
C LEU A 99 12.78 0.28 -3.78
N PHE A 100 13.61 1.03 -4.51
CA PHE A 100 13.31 2.41 -4.87
C PHE A 100 12.11 2.52 -5.82
N GLY A 101 12.04 1.67 -6.85
CA GLY A 101 10.92 1.62 -7.79
C GLY A 101 9.59 1.28 -7.13
N VAL A 102 9.59 0.34 -6.18
CA VAL A 102 8.42 0.01 -5.38
C VAL A 102 8.01 1.17 -4.48
N ALA A 103 8.97 1.88 -3.86
CA ALA A 103 8.66 3.07 -3.07
C ALA A 103 7.91 4.12 -3.90
N ILE A 104 8.35 4.37 -5.13
CA ILE A 104 7.66 5.29 -6.05
C ILE A 104 6.24 4.79 -6.36
N ALA A 105 6.08 3.50 -6.67
CA ALA A 105 4.76 2.93 -6.94
C ALA A 105 3.80 3.10 -5.75
N LEU A 106 4.30 2.89 -4.52
CA LEU A 106 3.53 3.09 -3.29
C LEU A 106 3.19 4.57 -3.06
N VAL A 107 4.10 5.51 -3.35
CA VAL A 107 3.80 6.96 -3.29
C VAL A 107 2.66 7.31 -4.26
N VAL A 108 2.72 6.83 -5.50
CA VAL A 108 1.70 7.12 -6.52
C VAL A 108 0.33 6.59 -6.10
N ILE A 109 0.25 5.35 -5.58
CA ILE A 109 -1.02 4.80 -5.15
C ILE A 109 -1.53 5.48 -3.87
N ALA A 110 -0.67 5.79 -2.91
CA ALA A 110 -1.05 6.48 -1.68
C ALA A 110 -1.61 7.88 -1.95
N LEU A 111 -0.99 8.64 -2.86
CA LEU A 111 -1.47 9.98 -3.25
C LEU A 111 -2.77 9.95 -4.05
N SER A 112 -3.03 8.88 -4.81
CA SER A 112 -4.24 8.74 -5.64
C SER A 112 -5.43 8.08 -4.94
N THR A 113 -5.25 7.64 -3.69
CA THR A 113 -6.25 6.86 -2.94
C THR A 113 -7.14 7.74 -2.08
N ASN A 114 -8.45 7.50 -2.15
CA ASN A 114 -9.40 8.06 -1.20
C ASN A 114 -9.62 7.11 -0.02
N TYR A 115 -9.09 7.49 1.15
CA TYR A 115 -9.18 6.72 2.39
C TYR A 115 -10.51 6.91 3.15
N THR A 116 -11.41 7.78 2.68
CA THR A 116 -12.68 8.07 3.38
C THR A 116 -13.62 6.87 3.34
N LYS A 117 -14.02 6.37 4.51
CA LYS A 117 -15.08 5.36 4.62
C LYS A 117 -16.43 6.07 4.47
N LYS A 118 -17.26 5.67 3.49
CA LYS A 118 -18.64 6.18 3.41
C LYS A 118 -19.42 5.67 4.62
N VAL A 119 -19.72 6.54 5.57
CA VAL A 119 -20.67 6.24 6.65
C VAL A 119 -22.06 6.20 6.01
N PHE A 120 -22.60 5.00 5.78
CA PHE A 120 -23.99 4.85 5.38
C PHE A 120 -24.85 5.10 6.62
N ARG A 121 -25.30 6.34 6.81
CA ARG A 121 -26.26 6.68 7.86
C ARG A 121 -27.57 5.99 7.48
N ARG A 122 -27.93 4.90 8.18
CA ARG A 122 -29.28 4.33 8.08
C ARG A 122 -30.24 5.37 8.64
N SER A 123 -31.10 5.91 7.78
CA SER A 123 -32.30 6.68 8.14
C SER A 123 -33.44 5.73 8.46
#